data_AF-A0A6P9F1B0-F1
#
_entry.id   AF-A0A6P9F1B0-F1
#
_cell.length_a   1.000
_cell.length_b   1.000
_cell.length_c   1.000
_cell.angle_alpha   90.00
_cell.angle_beta   90.00
_cell.angle_gamma   90.00
#
_symmetry.space_group_name_H-M   'P 1'
#
loop_
_entity.id
_entity.type
_entity.pdbx_description
1 polymer ?
#
loop_
_entity_poly.entity_id
_entity_poly.type
_entity_poly.pdbx_seq_one_letter_code
_entity_poly.pdbx_strand_id
1 'polypeptide(L)'
;MASVVPVKKKKLMDVKLGELPSWILMWDFTPKGIAGAFQRGYYWYYNKYVNVKKGGVAGISMVLAAYVLFNYCPCYKELKD
;
A
#
# COMPACT_ATOMS: atom_id res chain seq x y z
N MET A 1 19.56 26.93 18.61
CA MET A 1 18.10 26.85 18.40
C MET A 1 17.83 25.68 17.45
N ALA A 2 17.55 24.48 17.96
CA ALA A 2 17.24 23.34 17.08
C ALA A 2 15.89 23.61 16.40
N SER A 3 15.87 23.63 15.07
CA SER A 3 14.62 23.83 14.32
C SER A 3 13.68 22.67 14.63
N VAL A 4 12.55 22.97 15.26
CA VAL A 4 11.50 21.98 15.50
C VAL A 4 10.91 21.63 14.14
N VAL A 5 11.36 20.53 13.55
CA VAL A 5 10.83 20.04 12.27
C VAL A 5 9.36 19.66 12.52
N PRO A 6 8.41 20.23 11.76
CA PRO A 6 7.00 19.90 11.92
C PRO A 6 6.80 18.41 11.67
N VAL A 7 5.99 17.76 12.52
CA VAL A 7 5.75 16.31 12.50
C VAL A 7 5.41 15.82 11.08
N LYS A 8 4.60 16.58 10.32
CA LYS A 8 4.23 16.29 8.92
C LYS A 8 5.42 16.02 7.98
N LYS A 9 6.58 16.64 8.22
CA LYS A 9 7.77 16.52 7.36
C LYS A 9 8.78 15.48 7.84
N LYS A 10 8.56 14.87 9.01
CA LYS A 10 9.42 13.80 9.52
C LYS A 10 9.22 12.54 8.68
N LYS A 11 10.30 11.82 8.38
CA LYS A 11 10.20 10.48 7.79
C LYS A 11 9.61 9.54 8.83
N LEU A 12 8.94 8.47 8.40
CA LEU A 12 8.35 7.46 9.28
C LEU A 12 9.33 6.95 10.35
N MET A 13 10.62 6.79 9.98
CA MET A 13 11.67 6.29 10.88
C MET A 13 12.05 7.27 11.99
N ASP A 14 11.77 8.56 11.83
CA ASP A 14 12.10 9.61 12.80
C ASP A 14 10.93 9.95 13.73
N VAL A 15 9.79 9.26 13.58
CA VAL A 15 8.57 9.50 14.36
C VAL A 15 8.53 8.57 15.56
N LYS A 16 8.39 9.15 16.76
CA LYS A 16 8.18 8.38 18.00
C LYS A 16 6.81 7.69 17.95
N LEU A 17 6.70 6.49 18.52
CA LEU A 17 5.46 5.68 18.54
C LEU A 17 4.22 6.45 19.07
N GLY A 18 4.39 7.36 20.04
CA GLY A 18 3.29 8.20 20.54
C GLY A 18 2.86 9.33 19.59
N GLU A 19 3.74 9.79 18.69
CA GLU A 19 3.44 10.81 17.67
C GLU A 19 2.92 10.19 16.36
N LEU A 20 3.05 8.88 16.19
CA LEU A 20 2.69 8.11 14.99
C LEU A 20 1.21 8.27 14.56
N PRO A 21 0.20 8.17 15.44
CA PRO A 21 -1.19 8.39 15.04
C PRO A 21 -1.44 9.83 14.55
N SER A 22 -0.82 10.82 15.20
CA SER A 22 -0.89 12.22 14.76
C SER A 22 -0.20 12.45 13.41
N TRP A 23 0.93 11.77 13.17
CA TRP A 23 1.65 11.79 11.90
C TRP A 23 0.86 11.16 10.75
N ILE A 24 0.18 10.03 10.99
CA ILE A 24 -0.70 9.40 10.01
C ILE A 24 -1.89 10.31 9.68
N LEU A 25 -2.50 10.94 10.68
CA LEU A 25 -3.61 11.88 10.45
C LEU A 25 -3.22 13.11 9.64
N MET A 26 -1.93 13.47 9.62
CA MET A 26 -1.40 14.56 8.78
C MET A 26 -1.25 14.18 7.29
N TRP A 27 -1.43 12.90 6.93
CA TRP A 27 -1.43 12.50 5.52
C TRP A 27 -2.63 13.05 4.77
N ASP A 28 -2.39 13.36 3.50
CA ASP A 28 -3.43 13.81 2.59
C ASP A 28 -4.28 12.61 2.15
N PHE A 29 -5.32 12.27 2.92
CA PHE A 29 -6.36 11.29 2.57
C PHE A 29 -7.32 11.79 1.48
N THR A 30 -6.88 12.76 0.68
CA THR A 30 -7.66 13.27 -0.45
C THR A 30 -7.88 12.13 -1.43
N PRO A 31 -9.11 11.89 -1.91
CA PRO A 31 -9.40 10.79 -2.85
C PRO A 31 -8.52 10.83 -4.10
N LYS A 32 -8.12 12.03 -4.56
CA LYS A 32 -7.16 12.22 -5.65
C LYS A 32 -5.72 11.76 -5.31
N GLY A 33 -5.27 11.99 -4.07
CA GLY A 33 -3.95 11.54 -3.60
C GLY A 33 -3.90 10.02 -3.46
N ILE A 34 -4.96 9.43 -2.91
CA ILE A 34 -5.12 7.98 -2.80
C ILE A 34 -5.15 7.35 -4.21
N ALA A 35 -6.00 7.85 -5.11
CA ALA A 35 -6.09 7.36 -6.49
C ALA A 35 -4.75 7.48 -7.23
N GLY A 36 -4.01 8.58 -7.05
CA GLY A 36 -2.68 8.77 -7.63
C GLY A 36 -1.65 7.76 -7.12
N ALA A 37 -1.69 7.42 -5.83
CA ALA A 37 -0.83 6.38 -5.25
C ALA A 37 -1.14 4.99 -5.84
N PHE A 38 -2.43 4.64 -5.96
CA PHE A 38 -2.85 3.39 -6.59
C PHE A 38 -2.46 3.33 -8.07
N GLN A 39 -2.65 4.41 -8.83
CA GLN A 39 -2.29 4.48 -10.24
C GLN A 39 -0.78 4.28 -10.43
N ARG A 40 0.04 4.87 -9.56
CA ARG A 40 1.50 4.71 -9.60
C ARG A 40 1.93 3.27 -9.27
N GLY A 41 1.31 2.66 -8.27
CA GLY A 41 1.53 1.24 -7.93
C GLY A 41 1.12 0.31 -9.07
N TYR A 42 -0.04 0.56 -9.67
CA TYR A 42 -0.55 -0.20 -10.82
C TYR A 42 0.39 -0.12 -12.02
N TYR A 43 0.83 1.08 -12.39
CA TYR A 43 1.75 1.26 -13.52
C TYR A 43 3.09 0.55 -13.28
N TRP A 44 3.63 0.64 -12.07
CA TRP A 44 4.85 -0.07 -11.69
C TRP A 44 4.67 -1.60 -11.78
N TYR A 45 3.58 -2.13 -11.24
CA TYR A 45 3.26 -3.57 -11.29
C TYR A 45 3.09 -4.06 -12.72
N TYR A 46 2.30 -3.33 -13.51
CA TYR A 46 2.03 -3.64 -14.90
C TYR A 46 3.32 -3.67 -15.72
N ASN A 47 4.17 -2.65 -15.57
CA ASN A 47 5.44 -2.59 -16.28
C ASN A 47 6.41 -3.72 -15.86
N LYS A 48 6.39 -4.13 -14.58
CA LYS A 48 7.31 -5.14 -14.05
C LYS A 48 6.91 -6.58 -14.39
N TYR A 49 5.62 -6.90 -14.31
CA TYR A 49 5.15 -8.29 -14.35
C TYR A 49 4.23 -8.61 -15.53
N VAL A 50 3.64 -7.60 -16.18
CA VAL A 50 2.74 -7.79 -17.33
C VAL A 50 3.45 -7.41 -18.63
N ASN A 51 4.19 -6.30 -18.65
CA ASN A 51 4.96 -5.83 -19.81
C ASN A 51 6.35 -6.47 -19.90
N VAL A 52 6.41 -7.80 -19.91
CA VAL A 52 7.66 -8.55 -20.09
C VAL A 52 7.85 -8.93 -21.56
N LYS A 53 9.08 -8.82 -22.08
CA LYS A 53 9.41 -9.06 -23.52
C LYS A 53 8.99 -10.44 -24.03
N LYS A 54 8.98 -11.46 -23.16
CA LYS A 54 8.33 -12.75 -23.38
C LYS A 54 7.12 -12.80 -22.45
N GLY A 55 5.91 -12.76 -22.99
CA GLY A 55 4.68 -12.79 -22.21
C GLY A 55 4.70 -13.90 -21.17
N GLY A 56 4.52 -13.54 -19.90
CA GLY A 56 4.57 -14.46 -18.77
C GLY A 56 3.26 -14.43 -17.98
N VAL A 57 2.69 -15.60 -17.71
CA VAL A 57 1.46 -15.76 -16.91
C VAL A 57 1.70 -15.41 -15.43
N ALA A 58 2.97 -15.27 -15.01
CA ALA A 58 3.36 -14.99 -13.63
C ALA A 58 2.66 -13.76 -13.03
N GLY A 59 2.62 -12.64 -13.76
CA GLY A 59 1.94 -11.43 -13.29
C GLY A 59 0.44 -11.60 -13.07
N ILE A 60 -0.23 -12.42 -13.89
CA ILE A 60 -1.66 -12.69 -13.74
C ILE A 60 -1.90 -13.67 -12.58
N SER A 61 -1.07 -14.72 -12.48
CA SER A 61 -1.16 -15.70 -11.39
C SER A 61 -0.98 -15.09 -10.00
N MET A 62 -0.13 -14.06 -9.87
CA MET A 62 0.12 -13.37 -8.61
C MET A 62 -1.10 -12.52 -8.16
N VAL A 63 -1.81 -11.89 -9.11
CA VAL A 63 -3.09 -11.20 -8.82
C VAL A 63 -4.15 -12.22 -8.40
N LEU A 64 -4.20 -13.37 -9.08
CA LEU A 64 -5.15 -14.44 -8.75
C LEU A 64 -4.91 -15.00 -7.34
N ALA A 65 -3.66 -15.25 -6.97
CA ALA A 65 -3.30 -15.72 -5.64
C ALA A 65 -3.67 -14.72 -4.55
N ALA A 66 -3.42 -13.43 -4.78
CA ALA A 66 -3.84 -12.37 -3.86
C ALA A 66 -5.36 -12.32 -3.70
N TYR A 67 -6.12 -12.50 -4.79
CA TYR A 67 -7.58 -12.57 -4.75
C TYR A 67 -8.06 -13.76 -3.91
N VAL A 68 -7.50 -14.96 -4.12
CA VAL A 68 -7.85 -16.14 -3.32
C VAL A 68 -7.59 -15.91 -1.83
N LEU A 69 -6.42 -15.37 -1.47
CA LEU A 69 -6.08 -15.02 -0.09
C LEU A 69 -7.05 -14.00 0.52
N PHE A 70 -7.43 -12.98 -0.25
CA PHE A 70 -8.33 -11.94 0.24
C PHE A 70 -9.75 -12.47 0.49
N ASN A 71 -10.23 -13.38 -0.35
CA ASN A 71 -11.52 -14.07 -0.15
C ASN A 71 -11.44 -15.12 0.97
N TYR A 72 -10.27 -15.72 1.18
CA TYR A 72 -10.06 -16.71 2.24
C TYR A 72 -10.13 -16.10 3.64
N CYS A 73 -9.62 -14.88 3.86
CA CYS A 73 -9.65 -14.22 5.16
C CYS A 73 -11.05 -14.09 5.82
N PRO A 74 -12.10 -13.59 5.13
CA PRO A 74 -13.45 -13.58 5.68
C PRO A 74 -14.05 -14.99 5.77
N CYS A 75 -13.80 -15.86 4.78
CA CYS A 75 -14.31 -17.24 4.77
C CYS A 75 -13.73 -18.09 5.92
N TYR A 76 -12.50 -17.81 6.36
CA TYR A 76 -11.89 -18.49 7.51
C TYR A 76 -12.56 -18.15 8.84
N LYS A 77 -13.19 -16.97 8.96
CA LYS A 77 -13.97 -16.66 10.17
C LYS A 77 -15.23 -17.52 10.23
N GLU A 78 -15.90 -17.73 9.10
CA GLU A 78 -17.12 -18.54 9.02
C GLU A 78 -16.86 -20.05 9.08
N LEU A 79 -15.67 -20.51 8.68
CA LEU A 79 -15.28 -21.93 8.74
C LEU A 79 -14.72 -22.36 10.10
N LYS A 80 -14.46 -21.40 11.00
CA LYS A 80 -13.87 -21.65 12.32
C LYS A 80 -14.90 -21.60 13.45
N ASP A 81 -16.14 -21.22 13.14
CA ASP A 81 -17.33 -21.47 13.95
C ASP A 81 -17.85 -22.90 13.69
#